data_AF-A0A8J7EGJ4-F1
#
_entry.id   AF-A0A8J7EGJ4-F1
#
_cell.length_a   1.000
_cell.length_b   1.000
_cell.length_c   1.000
_cell.angle_alpha   90.00
_cell.angle_beta   90.00
_cell.angle_gamma   90.00
#
_symmetry.space_group_name_H-M   'P 1'
#
loop_
_entity.id
_entity.type
_entity.pdbx_description
1 polymer ?
#
loop_
_entity_poly.entity_id
_entity_poly.type
_entity_poly.pdbx_seq_one_letter_code
_entity_poly.pdbx_strand_id
1 'polypeptide(L)' 'MAKQTLVELIAFTDWVVAVAGLSTGYRCWVITPELSALTDGETYATNHAALEAGRSLVHCSTGPQIDFSRCRLYD' A
#
# COMPACT_ATOMS: atom_id res chain seq x y z
N MET A 1 9.51 -12.86 -19.71
CA MET A 1 8.90 -12.37 -18.46
C MET A 1 9.91 -11.47 -17.77
N ALA A 2 9.53 -10.24 -17.42
CA ALA A 2 10.43 -9.36 -16.67
C ALA A 2 10.68 -9.97 -15.29
N LYS A 3 11.95 -10.15 -14.92
CA LYS A 3 12.34 -10.70 -13.61
C LYS A 3 12.03 -9.66 -12.55
N GLN A 4 11.03 -9.93 -11.72
CA GLN A 4 10.74 -9.16 -10.53
C GLN A 4 11.56 -9.74 -9.38
N THR A 5 12.21 -8.88 -8.60
CA THR A 5 12.96 -9.30 -7.41
C THR A 5 12.29 -8.67 -6.20
N LEU A 6 11.98 -9.47 -5.17
CA LEU A 6 11.51 -8.92 -3.91
C LEU A 6 12.68 -8.16 -3.25
N VAL A 7 12.48 -6.87 -3.00
CA VAL A 7 13.52 -5.98 -2.47
C VAL A 7 13.32 -5.77 -0.98
N GLU A 8 12.07 -5.57 -0.56
CA GLU A 8 11.74 -5.25 0.82
C GLU A 8 10.37 -5.82 1.19
N LEU A 9 10.22 -6.25 2.43
CA LEU A 9 8.97 -6.77 2.97
C LEU A 9 8.84 -6.36 4.43
N ILE A 10 7.73 -5.70 4.77
CA ILE A 10 7.43 -5.27 6.13
C ILE A 10 6.04 -5.76 6.52
N ALA A 11 5.91 -6.23 7.76
CA ALA A 11 4.65 -6.68 8.32
C ALA A 11 4.10 -5.65 9.32
N PHE A 12 2.80 -5.43 9.23
CA PHE A 12 1.98 -4.74 10.23
C PHE A 12 1.01 -5.78 10.84
N THR A 13 0.26 -5.40 11.87
CA THR A 13 -0.78 -6.27 12.43
C THR A 13 -1.78 -6.63 11.35
N ASP A 14 -1.81 -7.89 10.91
CA ASP A 14 -2.67 -8.45 9.85
C ASP A 14 -2.46 -7.92 8.42
N TRP A 15 -1.47 -7.06 8.19
CA TRP A 15 -1.15 -6.52 6.86
C TRP A 15 0.32 -6.76 6.50
N VAL A 16 0.61 -6.93 5.22
CA VAL A 16 2.00 -7.03 4.73
C VAL A 16 2.20 -6.07 3.57
N VAL A 17 3.30 -5.30 3.59
CA VAL A 17 3.72 -4.47 2.46
C VAL A 17 4.98 -5.08 1.86
N ALA A 18 4.95 -5.35 0.56
CA ALA A 18 6.07 -5.89 -0.20
C ALA A 18 6.44 -4.92 -1.32
N VAL A 19 7.75 -4.72 -1.53
CA VAL A 19 8.28 -3.91 -2.62
C VAL A 19 9.04 -4.82 -3.58
N ALA A 20 8.61 -4.80 -4.84
CA ALA A 20 9.27 -5.53 -5.92
C ALA A 20 10.07 -4.57 -6.79
N GLY A 21 11.34 -4.91 -7.04
CA GLY A 21 12.19 -4.27 -8.03
C GLY A 21 11.91 -4.82 -9.43
N LEU A 22 11.75 -3.91 -10.38
CA LEU A 22 11.52 -4.14 -11.80
C LEU A 22 12.64 -3.49 -12.61
N SER A 23 12.73 -3.83 -13.90
CA SER A 23 13.66 -3.15 -14.82
C SER A 23 13.38 -1.65 -14.98
N THR A 24 12.15 -1.22 -14.67
CA THR A 24 11.68 0.17 -14.85
C THR A 24 11.54 0.95 -13.53
N GLY A 25 11.84 0.34 -12.38
CA GLY A 25 11.68 0.97 -11.06
C GLY A 25 11.18 -0.01 -10.00
N TYR A 26 10.37 0.46 -9.07
CA TYR A 26 9.85 -0.31 -7.94
C TYR A 26 8.33 -0.26 -7.90
N ARG A 27 7.68 -1.35 -7.49
CA ARG A 27 6.24 -1.42 -7.26
C ARG A 27 5.93 -1.85 -5.84
N CYS A 28 4.88 -1.26 -5.27
CA CYS A 28 4.35 -1.68 -3.99
C CYS A 28 3.24 -2.72 -4.17
N TRP A 29 3.18 -3.64 -3.22
CA TRP A 29 2.09 -4.59 -3.03
C TRP A 29 1.70 -4.58 -1.56
N VAL A 30 0.41 -4.55 -1.28
CA VAL A 30 -0.14 -4.60 0.07
C VAL A 30 -1.04 -5.82 0.16
N ILE A 31 -0.73 -6.74 1.05
CA ILE A 31 -1.55 -7.91 1.35
C ILE A 31 -2.45 -7.55 2.53
N THR A 32 -3.77 -7.61 2.32
CA THR A 32 -4.79 -7.31 3.33
C THR A 32 -5.01 -8.49 4.28
N PRO A 33 -5.71 -8.30 5.42
CA PRO A 33 -6.08 -9.38 6.34
C PRO A 33 -6.91 -10.48 5.67
N GLU A 34 -7.68 -10.13 4.63
CA GLU A 34 -8.46 -11.05 3.81
C GLU A 34 -7.60 -11.77 2.75
N LEU A 35 -6.28 -11.67 2.85
CA LEU A 35 -5.30 -12.26 1.94
C LEU A 35 -5.41 -11.74 0.50
N SER A 36 -5.98 -10.56 0.31
CA SER A 36 -6.07 -9.91 -0.99
C SER A 36 -4.81 -9.08 -1.26
N ALA A 37 -4.25 -9.20 -2.45
CA ALA A 37 -3.09 -8.41 -2.88
C ALA A 37 -3.55 -7.15 -3.61
N LEU A 38 -3.24 -5.98 -3.05
CA LEU A 38 -3.52 -4.67 -3.59
C LEU A 38 -2.22 -4.03 -4.11
N THR A 39 -2.36 -3.19 -5.13
CA THR A 39 -1.27 -2.37 -5.67
C THR A 39 -1.89 -1.06 -6.14
N ASP A 40 -1.16 0.05 -6.01
CA ASP A 40 -1.55 1.34 -6.57
C ASP A 40 -1.38 1.39 -8.10
N GLY A 41 -0.69 0.41 -8.69
CA GLY A 41 -0.39 0.35 -10.12
C GLY A 41 0.77 1.26 -10.56
N GLU A 42 1.33 2.04 -9.63
CA GLU A 42 2.35 3.05 -9.89
C GLU A 42 3.75 2.45 -9.89
N THR A 43 4.68 3.08 -10.60
CA THR A 43 6.09 2.66 -10.61
C THR A 43 6.97 3.76 -10.05
N TYR A 44 7.64 3.45 -8.94
CA TYR A 44 8.46 4.38 -8.17
C TYR A 44 9.92 4.32 -8.59
N ALA A 45 10.61 5.47 -8.53
CA ALA A 45 12.03 5.54 -8.83
C ALA A 45 12.92 4.88 -7.74
N THR A 46 12.43 4.81 -6.50
CA THR A 46 13.16 4.25 -5.36
C THR A 46 12.31 3.24 -4.59
N ASN A 47 12.97 2.28 -3.94
CA ASN A 47 12.30 1.32 -3.07
C ASN A 47 11.59 2.02 -1.90
N HIS A 48 12.23 3.04 -1.33
CA HIS A 48 11.68 3.80 -0.21
C HIS A 48 10.36 4.50 -0.57
N ALA A 49 10.26 5.11 -1.76
CA ALA A 49 9.01 5.74 -2.20
C ALA A 49 7.88 4.71 -2.37
N ALA A 50 8.18 3.53 -2.93
CA ALA A 50 7.20 2.44 -3.02
C ALA A 50 6.77 1.93 -1.63
N LEU A 51 7.70 1.85 -0.69
CA LEU A 51 7.42 1.44 0.69
C LEU A 51 6.50 2.43 1.40
N GLU A 52 6.79 3.73 1.29
CA GLU A 52 5.99 4.80 1.89
C GLU A 52 4.56 4.87 1.30
N ALA A 53 4.42 4.59 0.00
CA ALA A 53 3.11 4.44 -0.63
C ALA A 53 2.31 3.27 -0.01
N GLY A 54 2.93 2.10 0.13
CA GLY A 54 2.30 0.94 0.77
C GLY A 54 1.95 1.19 2.25
N ARG A 55 2.82 1.87 2.99
CA ARG A 55 2.55 2.31 4.38
C ARG A 55 1.35 3.24 4.46
N SER A 56 1.27 4.20 3.56
CA SER A 56 0.17 5.16 3.49
C SER A 56 -1.15 4.43 3.22
N LEU A 57 -1.15 3.43 2.33
CA LEU A 57 -2.34 2.64 2.04
C LEU A 57 -2.82 1.86 3.28
N VAL A 58 -1.92 1.17 3.99
CA VAL A 58 -2.26 0.48 5.25
C VAL A 58 -2.80 1.47 6.29
N HIS A 59 -2.15 2.63 6.45
CA HIS A 59 -2.58 3.64 7.42
C HIS A 59 -3.97 4.21 7.08
N CYS A 60 -4.24 4.50 5.81
CA CYS A 60 -5.55 4.97 5.36
C CYS A 60 -6.65 3.91 5.54
N SER A 61 -6.34 2.62 5.39
CA SER A 61 -7.29 1.53 5.58
C SER A 61 -7.56 1.19 7.05
N THR A 62 -6.55 1.38 7.92
CA THR A 62 -6.64 1.07 9.36
C THR A 62 -6.99 2.29 10.23
N GLY A 63 -6.92 3.49 9.66
CA GLY A 63 -7.24 4.73 10.36
C GLY A 63 -8.71 4.83 10.78
N PRO A 64 -9.03 5.70 11.75
CA PRO A 64 -10.41 5.93 12.15
C PRO A 64 -11.22 6.37 10.92
N GLN A 65 -12.18 5.55 10.50
CA GLN A 65 -13.12 5.94 9.45
C GLN A 65 -13.94 7.10 9.99
N ILE A 66 -13.74 8.28 9.40
CA ILE A 66 -14.55 9.46 9.73
C ILE A 66 -15.95 9.18 9.18
N ASP A 67 -16.89 8.95 10.10
CA ASP A 67 -18.30 8.77 9.77
C ASP A 67 -18.92 10.13 9.42
N PHE A 68 -18.88 10.48 8.13
CA PHE A 68 -19.51 11.70 7.61
C PHE A 68 -21.04 11.66 7.65
N SER A 69 -21.68 10.52 7.99
CA SER A 69 -23.14 10.48 8.14
C SER A 69 -23.66 11.35 9.29
N ARG A 70 -22.78 11.71 10.24
CA ARG A 70 -23.07 12.61 11.36
C ARG A 70 -22.85 14.09 11.04
N CYS A 71 -22.22 14.41 9.92
CA CYS A 71 -22.08 15.78 9.44
C CYS A 71 -23.39 16.21 8.76
N ARG A 72 -24.42 16.51 9.55
CA ARG A 72 -25.55 17.31 9.04
C ARG A 72 -25.00 18.69 8.68
N LEU A 73 -24.87 18.95 7.38
CA LEU A 73 -24.88 20.30 6.85
C LEU A 73 -26.25 20.88 7.21
N TYR A 74 -26.31 21.68 8.27
CA TYR A 74 -27.47 22.49 8.57
C TYR A 74 -27.41 23.71 7.63
N ASP A 75 -28.40 23.83 6.74
CA ASP A 75 -28.78 25.08 6.07
C ASP A 75 -29.53 26.00 7.05
#